data_AF-A0A399HFD0-F1
#
_entry.id   AF-A0A399HFD0-F1
#
_cell.length_a   1.000
_cell.length_b   1.000
_cell.length_c   1.000
_cell.angle_alpha   90.00
_cell.angle_beta   90.00
_cell.angle_gamma   90.00
#
_symmetry.space_group_name_H-M   'P 1'
#
loop_
_entity.id
_entity.type
_entity.pdbx_description
1 polymer ?
#
loop_
_entity_poly.entity_id
_entity_poly.type
_entity_poly.pdbx_seq_one_letter_code
_entity_poly.pdbx_strand_id
1 'polypeptide(L)'
;MDEQVAQLLTAVLERNELSHDDLISVWFTATPDLHSAFPAAAARGLGIVDVPLICAQELDIEDAMPRVVRVLAHIESDKPRSEITHVYLGAAAALRKDIAQ
;
A
#
# COMPACT_ATOMS: atom_id res chain seq x y z
N MET A 1 -1.38 5.68 12.05
CA MET A 1 -1.80 5.12 10.75
C MET A 1 -1.10 5.89 9.65
N ASP A 2 -1.30 7.21 9.60
CA ASP A 2 -0.79 8.09 8.55
C ASP A 2 0.70 7.94 8.27
N GLU A 3 1.56 8.00 9.29
CA GLU A 3 3.01 7.83 9.16
C GLU A 3 3.41 6.50 8.51
N GLN A 4 2.76 5.40 8.90
CA GLN A 4 3.06 4.06 8.39
C GLN A 4 2.57 3.89 6.94
N VAL A 5 1.42 4.47 6.59
CA VAL A 5 0.92 4.46 5.22
C VAL A 5 1.78 5.34 4.31
N ALA A 6 2.21 6.51 4.80
CA ALA A 6 3.12 7.38 4.08
C ALA A 6 4.46 6.67 3.83
N GLN A 7 5.05 6.05 4.86
CA GLN A 7 6.27 5.28 4.75
C GLN A 7 6.14 4.12 3.73
N LEU A 8 5.00 3.42 3.73
CA LEU A 8 4.73 2.36 2.75
C LEU A 8 4.68 2.90 1.32
N LEU A 9 3.93 3.98 1.07
CA LEU A 9 3.82 4.58 -0.25
C LEU A 9 5.16 5.11 -0.75
N THR A 10 5.91 5.83 0.08
CA THR A 10 7.26 6.30 -0.25
C THR A 10 8.16 5.13 -0.63
N ALA A 11 8.18 4.05 0.16
CA ALA A 11 9.00 2.89 -0.15
C ALA A 11 8.56 2.16 -1.43
N VAL A 12 7.27 2.12 -1.75
CA VAL A 12 6.75 1.57 -3.01
C VAL A 12 7.25 2.38 -4.20
N LEU A 13 7.13 3.71 -4.14
CA LEU A 13 7.57 4.60 -5.21
C LEU A 13 9.09 4.53 -5.41
N GLU A 14 9.87 4.68 -4.34
CA GLU A 14 11.33 4.67 -4.39
C GLU A 14 11.90 3.36 -4.93
N ARG A 15 11.42 2.20 -4.44
CA ARG A 15 11.96 0.89 -4.86
C ARG A 15 11.58 0.50 -6.28
N ASN A 16 10.55 1.13 -6.83
CA ASN A 16 10.12 0.92 -8.21
C ASN A 16 10.54 2.07 -9.13
N GLU A 17 11.25 3.07 -8.62
CA GLU A 17 11.69 4.28 -9.35
C GLU A 17 10.51 5.02 -10.01
N LEU A 18 9.41 5.14 -9.28
CA LEU A 18 8.19 5.78 -9.73
C LEU A 18 8.06 7.19 -9.14
N SER A 19 7.47 8.08 -9.93
CA SER A 19 6.97 9.38 -9.52
C SER A 19 5.45 9.34 -9.25
N HIS A 20 4.87 10.45 -8.82
CA HIS A 20 3.41 10.54 -8.67
C HIS A 20 2.69 10.49 -10.03
N ASP A 21 3.33 10.99 -11.09
CA ASP A 21 2.75 11.04 -12.44
C ASP A 21 2.56 9.65 -13.04
N ASP A 22 3.29 8.65 -12.53
CA ASP A 22 3.20 7.25 -12.97
C ASP A 22 2.03 6.50 -12.30
N LEU A 23 1.32 7.11 -11.33
CA LEU A 23 0.21 6.48 -10.61
C LEU A 23 -1.11 6.68 -11.36
N ILE A 24 -1.76 5.58 -11.75
CA ILE A 24 -3.10 5.60 -12.35
C ILE A 24 -4.18 5.63 -11.25
N SER A 25 -4.04 4.79 -10.22
CA SER A 25 -4.96 4.76 -9.07
C SER A 25 -4.36 3.98 -7.91
N VAL A 26 -4.85 4.23 -6.69
CA VAL A 26 -4.41 3.50 -5.49
C VAL A 26 -5.61 3.01 -4.68
N TRP A 27 -5.58 1.72 -4.38
CA TRP A 27 -6.51 1.05 -3.48
C TRP A 27 -5.84 0.81 -2.14
N PHE A 28 -6.55 1.13 -1.07
CA PHE A 28 -6.16 0.81 0.29
C PHE A 28 -7.16 -0.17 0.89
N THR A 29 -6.68 -1.24 1.51
CA THR A 29 -7.50 -2.05 2.41
C THR A 29 -6.96 -1.97 3.83
N ALA A 30 -7.84 -1.98 4.82
CA ALA A 30 -7.46 -2.02 6.23
C ALA A 30 -8.22 -3.14 6.93
N THR A 31 -7.56 -3.84 7.85
CA THR A 31 -8.23 -4.82 8.71
C THR A 31 -9.33 -4.17 9.55
N PRO A 32 -10.40 -4.93 9.90
CA PRO A 32 -11.57 -4.38 10.57
C PRO A 32 -11.29 -3.80 11.96
N ASP A 33 -10.13 -4.07 12.56
CA ASP A 33 -9.70 -3.55 13.85
C ASP A 33 -9.06 -2.14 13.79
N LEU A 34 -9.01 -1.51 12.60
CA LEU A 34 -8.49 -0.17 12.40
C LEU A 34 -9.61 0.85 12.10
N HIS A 35 -9.81 1.79 13.03
CA HIS A 35 -10.87 2.82 12.93
C HIS A 35 -10.40 4.26 13.10
N SER A 36 -9.08 4.50 13.21
CA SER A 36 -8.56 5.80 13.62
C SER A 36 -8.45 6.84 12.50
N ALA A 37 -8.33 6.43 11.24
CA ALA A 37 -8.20 7.32 10.09
C ALA A 37 -8.48 6.59 8.77
N PHE A 38 -8.66 7.34 7.68
CA PHE A 38 -8.64 6.80 6.31
C PHE A 38 -7.19 6.75 5.78
N PRO A 39 -6.69 5.59 5.32
CA PRO A 39 -5.33 5.49 4.76
C PRO A 39 -5.04 6.48 3.63
N ALA A 40 -6.02 6.78 2.78
CA ALA A 40 -5.88 7.72 1.67
C ALA A 40 -5.52 9.15 2.11
N ALA A 41 -5.81 9.53 3.36
CA ALA A 41 -5.41 10.84 3.89
C ALA A 41 -3.88 11.00 3.94
N ALA A 42 -3.15 9.91 4.23
CA ALA A 42 -1.69 9.91 4.24
C ALA A 42 -1.11 10.19 2.85
N ALA A 43 -1.71 9.63 1.79
CA ALA A 43 -1.30 9.88 0.41
C ALA A 43 -1.44 11.36 0.03
N ARG A 44 -2.51 12.03 0.49
CA ARG A 44 -2.68 13.47 0.28
C ARG A 44 -1.58 14.28 0.97
N GLY A 45 -1.15 13.88 2.17
CA GLY A 45 -0.03 14.48 2.89
C GLY A 45 1.32 14.35 2.16
N LEU A 46 1.46 13.36 1.28
CA LEU A 46 2.64 13.18 0.42
C LEU A 46 2.59 14.00 -0.87
N GLY A 47 1.51 14.75 -1.14
CA GLY A 47 1.35 15.52 -2.37
C GLY A 47 0.70 14.76 -3.52
N ILE A 48 0.20 13.54 -3.29
CA ILE A 48 -0.60 12.78 -4.26
C ILE A 48 -2.03 13.35 -4.22
N VAL A 49 -2.31 14.42 -4.98
CA VAL A 49 -3.57 15.19 -4.86
C VAL A 49 -4.57 14.95 -5.99
N ASP A 50 -4.10 14.51 -7.14
CA ASP A 50 -4.83 14.32 -8.39
C ASP A 50 -5.06 12.84 -8.76
N VAL A 51 -4.31 11.92 -8.15
CA VAL A 51 -4.54 10.48 -8.30
C VAL A 51 -5.85 10.05 -7.61
N PRO A 52 -6.69 9.22 -8.27
CA PRO A 52 -7.85 8.58 -7.65
C PRO A 52 -7.45 7.59 -6.54
N LEU A 53 -8.03 7.76 -5.36
CA LEU A 53 -7.79 6.92 -4.19
C LEU A 53 -9.09 6.33 -3.68
N ILE A 54 -9.09 5.05 -3.31
CA ILE A 54 -10.23 4.42 -2.66
C ILE A 54 -9.79 3.56 -1.47
N CYS A 55 -10.58 3.58 -0.40
CA CYS A 55 -10.39 2.71 0.76
C CYS A 55 -11.52 1.68 0.82
N ALA A 56 -11.18 0.46 1.21
CA ALA A 56 -12.12 -0.60 1.55
C ALA A 56 -11.69 -1.27 2.86
N GLN A 57 -12.64 -1.96 3.49
CA GLN A 57 -12.29 -2.87 4.57
C GLN A 57 -11.75 -4.17 3.96
N GLU A 58 -10.71 -4.72 4.57
CA GLU A 58 -10.24 -6.07 4.27
C GLU A 58 -11.23 -7.12 4.78
N LEU A 59 -11.15 -8.33 4.23
CA LEU A 59 -11.81 -9.50 4.80
C LEU A 59 -11.45 -9.69 6.28
N ASP A 60 -12.44 -10.06 7.08
CA ASP A 60 -12.31 -10.40 8.49
C ASP A 60 -12.10 -11.92 8.61
N ILE A 61 -10.84 -12.34 8.56
CA ILE A 61 -10.44 -13.76 8.58
C ILE A 61 -9.90 -14.10 9.97
N GLU A 62 -10.38 -15.20 10.54
CA GLU A 62 -9.91 -15.73 11.82
C GLU A 62 -8.38 -15.95 11.79
N ASP A 63 -7.70 -15.58 12.89
CA ASP A 63 -6.24 -15.64 13.05
C ASP A 63 -5.40 -14.85 12.02
N ALA A 64 -6.02 -14.01 11.19
CA ALA A 64 -5.28 -13.12 10.30
C ALA A 64 -4.51 -12.05 11.08
N MET A 65 -3.43 -11.55 10.47
CA MET A 65 -2.60 -10.52 11.10
C MET A 65 -3.42 -9.25 11.38
N PRO A 66 -3.47 -8.77 12.64
CA PRO A 66 -4.24 -7.59 13.01
C PRO A 66 -3.53 -6.29 12.61
N ARG A 67 -4.28 -5.20 12.54
CA ARG A 67 -3.79 -3.83 12.27
C ARG A 67 -2.93 -3.72 11.01
N VAL A 68 -3.40 -4.31 9.91
CA VAL A 68 -2.71 -4.26 8.62
C VAL A 68 -3.41 -3.29 7.67
N VAL A 69 -2.62 -2.42 7.05
CA VAL A 69 -3.03 -1.67 5.87
C VAL A 69 -2.30 -2.26 4.65
N ARG A 70 -3.04 -2.53 3.58
CA ARG A 70 -2.48 -2.97 2.29
C ARG A 70 -2.70 -1.89 1.24
N VAL A 71 -1.82 -1.90 0.25
CA VAL A 71 -1.87 -0.99 -0.90
C VAL A 71 -1.81 -1.82 -2.18
N LEU A 72 -2.73 -1.55 -3.09
CA LEU A 72 -2.65 -1.96 -4.49
C LEU A 72 -2.60 -0.70 -5.35
N ALA A 73 -1.46 -0.44 -5.97
CA ALA A 73 -1.28 0.68 -6.89
C ALA A 73 -1.29 0.17 -8.33
N HIS A 74 -2.09 0.82 -9.17
CA HIS A 74 -1.99 0.69 -10.62
C HIS A 74 -1.05 1.77 -11.12
N ILE A 75 -0.05 1.35 -11.90
CA ILE A 75 1.05 2.20 -12.34
C ILE A 75 1.27 2.07 -13.84
N GLU A 76 1.81 3.12 -14.44
CA GLU A 76 2.49 3.07 -15.73
C GLU A 76 3.98 2.83 -15.46
N SER A 77 4.58 1.84 -16.14
CA SER A 77 6.01 1.53 -15.95
C SER A 77 6.54 0.73 -17.14
N ASP A 78 7.78 1.04 -17.55
CA ASP A 78 8.51 0.26 -18.55
C ASP A 78 9.10 -1.04 -18.00
N LYS A 79 9.08 -1.22 -16.66
CA LYS A 79 9.61 -2.42 -16.02
C LYS A 79 8.73 -3.63 -16.35
N PRO A 80 9.31 -4.78 -16.70
CA PRO A 80 8.55 -6.01 -16.79
C PRO A 80 7.99 -6.35 -15.41
N ARG A 81 6.81 -6.98 -15.38
CA ARG A 81 6.12 -7.34 -14.12
C ARG A 81 7.01 -8.11 -13.13
N SER A 82 7.93 -8.94 -13.62
CA SER A 82 8.87 -9.72 -12.79
C SER A 82 9.88 -8.86 -12.02
N GLU A 83 10.10 -7.62 -12.43
CA GLU A 83 11.03 -6.68 -11.79
C GLU A 83 10.33 -5.71 -10.82
N ILE A 84 9.00 -5.78 -10.73
CA ILE A 84 8.24 -4.97 -9.76
C ILE A 84 8.54 -5.46 -8.34
N THR A 85 9.00 -4.53 -7.51
CA THR A 85 9.32 -4.78 -6.11
C THR A 85 8.11 -4.49 -5.22
N HIS A 86 7.44 -5.55 -4.78
CA HIS A 86 6.37 -5.46 -3.78
C HIS A 86 6.93 -5.21 -2.37
N VAL A 87 6.39 -4.23 -1.66
CA VAL A 87 6.93 -3.74 -0.38
C VAL A 87 6.10 -4.24 0.79
N TYR A 88 6.78 -4.80 1.80
CA TYR A 88 6.20 -5.24 3.06
C TYR A 88 7.05 -4.67 4.19
N LEU A 89 6.42 -3.95 5.12
CA LEU A 89 7.08 -3.26 6.23
C LEU A 89 6.55 -3.75 7.58
N GLY A 90 7.29 -3.49 8.66
CA GLY A 90 6.90 -3.87 10.01
C GLY A 90 6.61 -5.37 10.15
N ALA A 91 5.56 -5.71 10.90
CA ALA A 91 5.14 -7.10 11.09
C ALA A 91 4.65 -7.76 9.79
N ALA A 92 4.11 -6.98 8.85
CA ALA A 92 3.60 -7.48 7.58
C ALA A 92 4.71 -8.09 6.69
N ALA A 93 5.99 -7.86 6.99
CA ALA A 93 7.10 -8.58 6.34
C ALA A 93 6.96 -10.11 6.45
N ALA A 94 6.27 -10.63 7.47
CA ALA A 94 5.97 -12.05 7.59
C ALA A 94 4.99 -12.55 6.50
N LEU A 95 4.11 -11.69 5.99
CA LEU A 95 3.10 -12.00 4.95
C LEU A 95 3.67 -12.12 3.54
N ARG A 96 4.99 -12.06 3.36
CA ARG A 96 5.67 -12.30 2.06
C ARG A 96 6.38 -13.65 2.03
N LYS A 97 6.52 -14.31 3.19
CA LYS A 97 7.21 -15.62 3.28
C LYS A 97 6.39 -16.75 2.63
N ASP A 98 5.11 -16.51 2.39
CA ASP A 98 4.17 -17.37 1.68
C ASP A 98 4.37 -17.33 0.15
N ILE A 99 4.82 -16.22 -0.45
CA ILE A 99 5.09 -16.08 -1.90
C ILE A 99 6.52 -16.54 -2.27
N ALA A 100 7.41 -16.66 -1.28
CA ALA A 100 8.80 -17.12 -1.49
C ALA A 100 8.97 -18.66 -1.44
N GLN A 101 7.88 -19.43 -1.59
CA GLN A 101 7.90 -20.88 -1.80
C GLN A 101 7.56 -21.24 -3.24
#